data_AF-A0A844E8D7-F1
#
_entry.id   AF-A0A844E8D7-F1
#
_cell.length_a   1.000
_cell.length_b   1.000
_cell.length_c   1.000
_cell.angle_alpha   90.00
_cell.angle_beta   90.00
_cell.angle_gamma   90.00
#
_symmetry.space_group_name_H-M   'P 1'
#
loop_
_entity.id
_entity.type
_entity.pdbx_description
1 polymer ?
#
loop_
_entity_poly.entity_id
_entity_poly.type
_entity_poly.pdbx_seq_one_letter_code
_entity_poly.pdbx_strand_id
1 'polypeptide(L)'
;MENKIMMPASYNVLSCEEMTYTEGGATFTEALLNWIPPIGWYMGVTAMRNYRKSHPNDWLDTGLDALSRDMDSSAQNMLRDLGRIVWVTATSATGVGFLVNAAIVLL
;
A
#
# COMPACT_ATOMS: atom_id res chain seq x y z
N MET A 1 -41.87 -37.38 14.36
CA MET A 1 -40.64 -37.37 15.18
C MET A 1 -39.62 -38.21 14.45
N GLU A 2 -38.58 -37.58 13.91
CA GLU A 2 -37.47 -38.27 13.26
C GLU A 2 -36.19 -37.66 13.85
N ASN A 3 -35.48 -38.48 14.61
CA ASN A 3 -34.38 -38.09 15.47
C ASN A 3 -33.09 -38.32 14.67
N LYS A 4 -32.53 -37.26 14.07
CA LYS A 4 -31.19 -37.29 13.44
C LYS A 4 -30.18 -36.74 14.44
N ILE A 5 -29.49 -37.66 15.10
CA ILE A 5 -28.22 -37.37 15.78
C ILE A 5 -27.17 -37.19 14.69
N MET A 6 -26.66 -35.98 14.48
CA MET A 6 -25.37 -35.78 13.82
C MET A 6 -24.58 -34.73 14.62
N MET A 7 -23.38 -35.13 15.03
CA MET A 7 -22.41 -34.50 15.93
C MET A 7 -22.09 -33.03 15.60
N PRO A 8 -21.55 -32.28 16.59
CA PRO A 8 -21.68 -30.83 16.68
C PRO A 8 -21.09 -30.16 15.44
N ALA A 9 -21.71 -29.07 15.02
CA ALA A 9 -21.02 -28.04 14.27
C ALA A 9 -19.71 -27.82 15.01
N SER A 10 -18.62 -28.32 14.42
CA SER A 10 -17.29 -27.92 14.79
C SER A 10 -17.33 -26.42 14.66
N TYR A 11 -17.55 -25.77 15.79
CA TYR A 11 -17.04 -24.45 16.04
C TYR A 11 -15.54 -24.66 15.85
N ASN A 12 -15.11 -24.62 14.59
CA ASN A 12 -13.90 -23.92 14.25
C ASN A 12 -14.24 -22.47 14.62
N VAL A 13 -14.28 -22.18 15.93
CA VAL A 13 -13.60 -21.01 16.44
C VAL A 13 -12.23 -21.16 15.81
N LEU A 14 -12.10 -20.53 14.65
CA LEU A 14 -10.82 -20.16 14.08
C LEU A 14 -10.04 -19.66 15.28
N SER A 15 -9.02 -20.43 15.66
CA SER A 15 -8.10 -20.02 16.71
C SER A 15 -7.74 -18.57 16.39
N CYS A 16 -7.63 -17.71 17.41
CA CYS A 16 -7.37 -16.28 17.21
C CYS A 16 -6.12 -15.96 16.35
N GLU A 17 -5.36 -16.98 15.93
CA GLU A 17 -4.30 -16.96 14.91
C GLU A 17 -4.78 -16.80 13.46
N GLU A 18 -6.05 -17.10 13.16
CA GLU A 18 -6.68 -16.86 11.84
C GLU A 18 -7.67 -15.67 11.90
N MET A 19 -7.47 -14.75 12.85
CA MET A 19 -7.88 -13.36 12.65
C MET A 19 -6.71 -12.58 12.06
N THR A 20 -6.29 -12.97 10.86
CA THR A 20 -5.58 -12.00 10.02
C THR A 20 -6.62 -10.95 9.68
N TYR A 21 -6.53 -9.79 10.33
CA TYR A 21 -7.32 -8.60 10.06
C TYR A 21 -7.48 -8.45 8.53
N THR A 22 -8.69 -8.73 8.05
CA THR A 22 -9.13 -8.51 6.66
C THR A 22 -9.57 -7.06 6.50
N GLU A 23 -8.76 -6.12 6.98
CA GLU A 23 -8.89 -4.71 6.67
C GLU A 23 -7.91 -4.44 5.53
N GLY A 24 -8.37 -3.82 4.44
CA GLY A 24 -7.61 -3.61 3.20
C GLY A 24 -6.38 -2.71 3.36
N GLY A 25 -5.38 -3.18 4.10
CA GLY A 25 -4.09 -2.56 4.35
C GLY A 25 -2.94 -3.43 3.85
N ALA A 26 -1.77 -2.82 3.71
CA ALA A 26 -0.54 -3.49 3.36
C ALA A 26 -0.17 -4.50 4.44
N THR A 27 0.27 -5.70 4.05
CA THR A 27 0.85 -6.62 5.02
C THR A 27 2.16 -6.06 5.57
N PHE A 28 2.54 -6.43 6.78
CA PHE A 28 3.84 -6.02 7.35
C PHE A 28 5.02 -6.42 6.44
N THR A 29 4.95 -7.60 5.82
CA THR A 29 5.93 -8.08 4.84
C THR A 29 6.02 -7.14 3.63
N GLU A 30 4.90 -6.77 3.03
CA GLU A 30 4.88 -5.81 1.91
C GLU A 30 5.42 -4.44 2.32
N ALA A 31 5.06 -3.97 3.52
CA ALA A 31 5.58 -2.71 4.03
C ALA A 31 7.11 -2.74 4.10
N LEU A 32 7.71 -3.82 4.62
CA LEU A 32 9.17 -4.00 4.66
C LEU A 32 9.80 -4.13 3.28
N LEU A 33 9.16 -4.81 2.33
CA LEU A 33 9.66 -4.93 0.95
C LEU A 33 9.79 -3.56 0.27
N ASN A 34 8.93 -2.59 0.60
CA ASN A 34 9.02 -1.22 0.07
C ASN A 34 10.20 -0.43 0.65
N TRP A 35 10.95 -0.97 1.62
CA TRP A 35 12.24 -0.43 2.06
C TRP A 35 13.41 -0.90 1.20
N ILE A 36 13.21 -1.85 0.28
CA ILE A 36 14.22 -2.24 -0.69
C ILE A 36 14.26 -1.19 -1.81
N PRO A 37 15.42 -0.56 -2.11
CA PRO A 37 15.50 0.63 -2.96
C PRO A 37 14.79 0.52 -4.32
N PRO A 38 15.05 -0.50 -5.17
CA PRO A 38 14.36 -0.62 -6.45
C PRO A 38 12.85 -0.88 -6.31
N ILE A 39 12.42 -1.58 -5.27
CA ILE A 39 11.02 -1.94 -5.06
C ILE A 39 10.23 -0.72 -4.59
N GLY A 40 10.68 -0.06 -3.52
CA GLY A 40 10.02 1.11 -2.98
C GLY A 40 9.98 2.27 -3.97
N TRP A 41 11.07 2.49 -4.70
CA TRP A 41 11.11 3.48 -5.78
C TRP A 41 10.08 3.16 -6.86
N TYR A 42 10.11 1.96 -7.45
CA TYR A 42 9.22 1.61 -8.56
C TYR A 42 7.75 1.66 -8.14
N MET A 43 7.43 1.11 -6.97
CA MET A 43 6.07 1.15 -6.42
C MET A 43 5.61 2.59 -6.12
N GLY A 44 6.49 3.43 -5.57
CA GLY A 44 6.18 4.83 -5.28
C GLY A 44 5.90 5.66 -6.54
N VAL A 45 6.77 5.58 -7.55
CA VAL A 45 6.57 6.30 -8.82
C VAL A 45 5.34 5.78 -9.58
N THR A 46 5.11 4.47 -9.56
CA THR A 46 3.92 3.86 -10.19
C THR A 46 2.64 4.29 -9.47
N ALA A 47 2.65 4.40 -8.14
CA ALA A 47 1.51 4.89 -7.38
C ALA A 47 1.16 6.35 -7.78
N MET A 48 2.15 7.23 -7.88
CA MET A 48 1.96 8.61 -8.37
C MET A 48 1.40 8.65 -9.79
N ARG A 49 1.94 7.82 -10.69
CA ARG A 49 1.44 7.70 -12.07
C ARG A 49 -0.03 7.27 -12.09
N ASN A 50 -0.38 6.22 -11.34
CA ASN A 50 -1.73 5.70 -11.28
C ASN A 50 -2.70 6.72 -10.68
N TYR A 51 -2.27 7.43 -9.63
CA TYR A 51 -3.05 8.48 -9.00
C TYR A 51 -3.30 9.65 -9.96
N ARG A 52 -2.28 10.10 -10.70
CA ARG A 52 -2.44 11.09 -11.77
C ARG A 52 -3.41 10.63 -12.86
N LYS A 53 -3.35 9.36 -13.27
CA LYS A 53 -4.27 8.81 -14.27
C LYS A 53 -5.73 8.82 -13.82
N SER A 54 -5.99 8.64 -12.53
CA SER A 54 -7.34 8.75 -11.96
C SER A 54 -7.75 10.19 -11.62
N HIS A 55 -6.81 11.10 -11.39
CA HIS A 55 -7.02 12.51 -11.02
C HIS A 55 -6.29 13.48 -11.98
N PRO A 56 -6.59 13.47 -13.29
CA PRO A 56 -5.75 14.13 -14.29
C PRO A 56 -5.63 15.66 -14.12
N ASN A 57 -6.62 16.30 -13.50
CA ASN A 57 -6.72 17.76 -13.40
C ASN A 57 -6.33 18.32 -12.03
N ASP A 58 -6.32 17.49 -10.99
CA ASP A 58 -6.21 17.90 -9.58
C ASP A 58 -5.21 17.06 -8.79
N TRP A 59 -4.53 16.08 -9.40
CA TRP A 59 -3.62 15.18 -8.69
C TRP A 59 -2.50 15.86 -7.90
N LEU A 60 -2.03 17.04 -8.31
CA LEU A 60 -1.02 17.79 -7.56
C LEU A 60 -1.60 18.41 -6.29
N ASP A 61 -2.89 18.77 -6.31
CA ASP A 61 -3.59 19.39 -5.21
C ASP A 61 -4.11 18.33 -4.22
N THR A 62 -4.61 17.20 -4.74
CA THR A 62 -5.23 16.13 -3.94
C THR A 62 -4.28 14.99 -3.58
N GLY A 63 -3.11 14.90 -4.23
CA GLY A 63 -2.20 13.76 -4.10
C GLY A 63 -1.57 13.63 -2.72
N LEU A 64 -1.19 14.75 -2.09
CA LEU A 64 -0.65 14.74 -0.72
C LEU A 64 -1.72 14.37 0.31
N ASP A 65 -2.95 14.84 0.13
CA ASP A 65 -4.08 14.48 0.99
C ASP A 65 -4.43 12.99 0.87
N ALA A 66 -4.39 12.44 -0.35
CA ALA A 66 -4.61 11.02 -0.60
C ALA A 66 -3.51 10.16 0.05
N LEU A 67 -2.25 10.59 -0.06
CA LEU A 67 -1.12 9.93 0.60
C LEU A 67 -1.25 9.97 2.12
N SER A 68 -1.62 11.12 2.71
CA SER A 68 -1.84 11.23 4.15
C SER A 68 -2.95 10.30 4.62
N ARG A 69 -4.08 10.25 3.90
CA ARG A 69 -5.20 9.36 4.23
C ARG A 69 -4.81 7.88 4.14
N ASP A 70 -3.96 7.50 3.18
CA ASP A 70 -3.45 6.14 3.06
C ASP A 70 -2.52 5.81 4.25
N MET A 71 -1.63 6.73 4.64
CA MET A 71 -0.77 6.58 5.81
C MET A 71 -1.56 6.51 7.13
N ASP A 72 -2.60 7.33 7.29
CA ASP A 72 -3.43 7.37 8.51
C ASP A 72 -4.32 6.14 8.67
N SER A 73 -4.55 5.39 7.58
CA SER A 73 -5.43 4.22 7.61
C SER A 73 -4.85 3.03 8.39
N SER A 74 -3.52 2.87 8.44
CA SER A 74 -2.87 1.84 9.26
C SER A 74 -1.37 2.09 9.41
N ALA A 75 -0.78 1.61 10.52
CA ALA A 75 0.66 1.67 10.74
C ALA A 75 1.47 0.94 9.65
N GLN A 76 0.89 -0.09 9.02
CA GLN A 76 1.53 -0.84 7.94
C GLN A 76 1.52 -0.07 6.62
N ASN A 77 0.41 0.60 6.30
CA ASN A 77 0.34 1.53 5.15
C ASN A 77 1.31 2.69 5.35
N MET A 78 1.33 3.31 6.54
CA MET A 78 2.32 4.32 6.90
C MET A 78 3.75 3.84 6.64
N LEU A 79 4.12 2.66 7.15
CA LEU A 79 5.48 2.11 6.99
C LEU A 79 5.82 1.85 5.51
N ARG A 80 4.87 1.32 4.74
CA ARG A 80 5.01 1.07 3.31
C ARG A 80 5.21 2.37 2.54
N ASP A 81 4.38 3.37 2.79
CA ASP A 81 4.36 4.61 2.03
C ASP A 81 5.55 5.49 2.39
N LEU A 82 6.00 5.48 3.64
CA LEU A 82 7.30 6.07 4.03
C LEU A 82 8.46 5.44 3.25
N GLY A 83 8.50 4.11 3.14
CA GLY A 83 9.54 3.43 2.35
C GLY A 83 9.55 3.91 0.89
N ARG A 84 8.37 4.02 0.27
CA ARG A 84 8.22 4.55 -1.10
C ARG A 84 8.68 6.00 -1.21
N ILE A 85 8.24 6.87 -0.30
CA ILE A 85 8.59 8.29 -0.28
C ILE A 85 10.10 8.46 -0.16
N VAL A 86 10.75 7.78 0.78
CA VAL A 86 12.20 7.85 0.99
C VAL A 86 12.96 7.58 -0.31
N TRP A 87 12.59 6.51 -1.03
CA TRP A 87 13.28 6.16 -2.25
C TRP A 87 12.97 7.08 -3.43
N VAL A 88 11.73 7.56 -3.57
CA VAL A 88 11.39 8.52 -4.63
C VAL A 88 12.05 9.88 -4.38
N THR A 89 12.07 10.36 -3.13
CA THR A 89 12.73 11.62 -2.78
C THR A 89 14.25 11.50 -2.94
N ALA A 90 14.85 10.39 -2.49
CA ALA A 90 16.28 10.14 -2.66
C ALA A 90 16.70 10.11 -4.14
N THR A 91 15.95 9.43 -5.01
CA THR A 91 16.26 9.44 -6.45
C THR A 91 16.02 10.82 -7.06
N SER A 92 14.98 11.55 -6.63
CA SER A 92 14.71 12.92 -7.09
C SER A 92 15.86 13.89 -6.76
N ALA A 93 16.54 13.71 -5.62
CA ALA A 93 17.68 14.56 -5.23
C ALA A 93 18.91 14.45 -6.14
N THR A 94 18.98 13.44 -7.01
CA THR A 94 20.13 13.22 -7.92
C THR A 94 20.08 14.03 -9.22
N GLY A 95 19.00 14.78 -9.47
CA GLY A 95 18.79 15.53 -10.72
C GLY A 95 18.38 14.63 -11.90
N VAL A 96 19.21 13.65 -12.27
CA VAL A 96 18.85 12.64 -13.29
C VAL A 96 17.65 11.82 -12.84
N GLY A 97 17.65 11.38 -11.57
CA GLY A 97 16.51 10.65 -11.02
C GLY A 97 15.22 11.46 -10.97
N PHE A 98 15.29 12.80 -10.84
CA PHE A 98 14.10 13.65 -10.94
C PHE A 98 13.47 13.58 -12.33
N LEU A 99 14.29 13.69 -13.39
CA LEU A 99 13.80 13.58 -14.77
C LEU A 99 13.22 12.20 -15.06
N VAL A 100 13.84 11.13 -14.56
CA VAL A 100 13.34 9.77 -14.71
C VAL A 100 12.01 9.59 -13.97
N ASN A 101 11.91 10.04 -12.72
CA ASN A 101 10.68 9.98 -11.94
C ASN A 101 9.54 10.73 -12.63
N ALA A 102 9.81 11.97 -13.08
CA ALA A 102 8.85 12.79 -13.81
C ALA A 102 8.42 12.10 -15.11
N ALA A 103 9.34 11.54 -15.88
CA ALA A 103 9.01 10.82 -17.11
C ALA A 103 8.05 9.65 -16.84
N ILE A 104 8.32 8.83 -15.83
CA ILE A 104 7.46 7.68 -15.51
C ILE A 104 6.07 8.12 -15.02
N VAL A 105 5.99 9.17 -14.20
CA VAL A 105 4.69 9.74 -13.75
C VAL A 105 3.92 10.35 -14.92
N LEU A 106 4.63 10.92 -15.90
CA LEU A 106 4.03 11.61 -17.02
C LEU A 106 3.56 10.69 -18.16
N LEU A 107 4.17 9.51 -18.30
CA LEU A 107 3.77 8.44 -19.24
C LEU A 107 2.41 7.82 -18.91
#